data_AF-A0A453CGK1-F1
#
_entry.id   AF-A0A453CGK1-F1
#
_cell.length_a   1.000
_cell.length_b   1.000
_cell.length_c   1.000
_cell.angle_alpha   90.00
_cell.angle_beta   90.00
_cell.angle_gamma   90.00
#
_symmetry.space_group_name_H-M   'P 1'
#
loop_
_entity.id
_entity.type
_entity.pdbx_description
1 polymer ?
#
loop_
_entity_poly.entity_id
_entity_poly.type
_entity_poly.pdbx_seq_one_letter_code
_entity_poly.pdbx_strand_id
1 'polypeptide(L)'
;MIEIHHFGKDMKELLQERVYVVNVAGYIFYNFVIGAYSYWGPKAGQDIYHMASADLMFGGITIVCGIFGTLAGGFILDKIDSTISNAFKLLSGATFLGAIFCFGAFCFKSLYGFIPFFSVGELLVFATQAPVNYICLHSVKPSLRPLSMAMSTVSIHILGDVPSSPIVGFIQDKIHNWRTTALLLTSILIGAFVCWFCGIFLHSVDRFNEESEHGVPATERSNLRPLLDDGNDEARTSQ
;
A
#
# COMPACT_ATOMS: atom_id res chain seq x y z
N MET A 1 11.84 -27.23 11.06
CA MET A 1 12.54 -26.41 12.08
C MET A 1 13.54 -25.45 11.45
N ILE A 2 14.35 -25.89 10.48
CA ILE A 2 15.31 -25.06 9.73
C ILE A 2 14.62 -23.94 8.92
N GLU A 3 13.53 -24.24 8.22
CA GLU A 3 12.77 -23.23 7.46
C GLU A 3 12.17 -22.12 8.34
N ILE A 4 11.64 -22.49 9.51
CA ILE A 4 11.09 -21.52 10.50
C ILE A 4 12.21 -20.63 11.03
N HIS A 5 13.41 -21.19 11.23
CA HIS A 5 14.57 -20.43 11.67
C HIS A 5 15.04 -19.43 10.59
N HIS A 6 15.12 -19.86 9.32
CA HIS A 6 15.44 -18.97 8.20
C HIS A 6 14.41 -17.85 8.05
N PHE A 7 13.12 -18.19 8.09
CA PHE A 7 12.04 -17.21 8.05
C PHE A 7 12.14 -16.20 9.21
N GLY A 8 12.43 -16.65 10.43
CA GLY A 8 12.61 -15.76 11.58
C GLY A 8 13.80 -14.80 11.41
N LYS A 9 14.88 -15.26 10.79
CA LYS A 9 16.04 -14.42 10.47
C LYS A 9 15.69 -13.37 9.42
N ASP A 10 15.05 -13.78 8.33
CA ASP A 10 14.64 -12.89 7.23
C ASP A 10 13.62 -11.85 7.73
N MET A 11 12.68 -12.26 8.58
CA MET A 11 11.74 -11.37 9.25
C MET A 11 12.46 -10.34 10.11
N LYS A 12 13.43 -10.79 10.92
CA LYS A 12 14.21 -9.89 11.78
C LYS A 12 14.98 -8.87 10.93
N GLU A 13 15.61 -9.31 9.85
CA GLU A 13 16.33 -8.43 8.93
C GLU A 13 15.40 -7.39 8.29
N LEU A 14 14.23 -7.83 7.82
CA LEU A 14 13.21 -6.96 7.25
C LEU A 14 12.70 -5.92 8.25
N LEU A 15 12.44 -6.31 9.50
CA LEU A 15 11.98 -5.40 10.57
C LEU A 15 13.09 -4.46 11.10
N GLN A 16 14.35 -4.77 10.81
CA GLN A 16 15.48 -3.88 11.12
C GLN A 16 15.72 -2.85 10.01
N GLU A 17 15.18 -3.06 8.81
CA GLU A 17 15.26 -2.11 7.72
C GLU A 17 14.29 -0.94 7.96
N ARG A 18 14.84 0.19 8.44
CA ARG A 18 14.08 1.36 8.88
C ARG A 18 13.27 1.98 7.76
N VAL A 19 13.83 2.00 6.54
CA VAL A 19 13.14 2.55 5.36
C VAL A 19 11.87 1.74 5.09
N TYR A 20 11.97 0.41 5.12
CA TYR A 20 10.84 -0.49 4.94
C TYR A 20 9.78 -0.30 6.02
N VAL A 21 10.18 -0.32 7.30
CA VAL A 21 9.24 -0.20 8.42
C VAL A 21 8.47 1.12 8.39
N VAL A 22 9.14 2.24 8.13
CA VAL A 22 8.48 3.55 8.03
C VAL A 22 7.55 3.64 6.82
N ASN A 23 7.95 3.04 5.69
CA ASN A 23 7.09 2.95 4.51
C ASN A 23 5.80 2.17 4.79
N VAL A 24 5.93 0.98 5.41
CA VAL A 24 4.77 0.14 5.78
C VAL A 24 3.89 0.80 6.83
N ALA A 25 4.47 1.48 7.82
CA ALA A 25 3.71 2.24 8.81
C ALA A 25 2.82 3.30 8.16
N GLY A 26 3.36 4.08 7.21
CA GLY A 26 2.56 5.03 6.44
C GLY A 26 1.47 4.34 5.61
N TYR A 27 1.79 3.18 5.03
CA TYR A 27 0.86 2.41 4.21
C TYR A 27 -0.29 1.79 5.01
N ILE A 28 -0.08 1.46 6.29
CA ILE A 28 -1.12 1.02 7.22
C ILE A 28 -2.13 2.16 7.46
N PHE A 29 -1.66 3.36 7.81
CA PHE A 29 -2.55 4.52 8.02
C PHE A 29 -3.34 4.86 6.75
N TYR A 30 -2.68 4.81 5.60
CA TYR A 30 -3.31 4.98 4.29
C TYR A 30 -4.44 3.96 4.08
N ASN A 31 -4.15 2.65 4.24
CA ASN A 31 -5.14 1.60 3.99
C ASN A 31 -6.26 1.58 5.03
N PHE A 32 -5.99 2.03 6.25
CA PHE A 32 -7.04 2.23 7.25
C PHE A 32 -8.14 3.15 6.69
N VAL A 33 -7.75 4.28 6.10
CA VAL A 33 -8.70 5.26 5.53
C VAL A 33 -9.38 4.72 4.28
N ILE A 34 -8.62 4.16 3.35
CA ILE A 34 -9.17 3.61 2.09
C ILE A 34 -10.14 2.46 2.36
N GLY A 35 -9.80 1.54 3.26
CA GLY A 35 -10.67 0.42 3.64
C GLY A 35 -12.00 0.91 4.23
N ALA A 36 -11.94 1.89 5.14
CA ALA A 36 -13.15 2.43 5.74
C ALA A 36 -13.96 3.30 4.77
N TYR A 37 -13.33 4.00 3.81
CA TYR A 37 -14.04 4.68 2.73
C TYR A 37 -14.76 3.68 1.82
N SER A 38 -14.12 2.58 1.46
CA SER A 38 -14.74 1.54 0.62
C SER A 38 -16.02 0.99 1.26
N TYR A 39 -16.00 0.78 2.57
CA TYR A 39 -17.15 0.22 3.29
C TYR A 39 -18.21 1.27 3.69
N TRP A 40 -17.78 2.38 4.31
CA TRP A 40 -18.70 3.38 4.88
C TRP A 40 -18.90 4.62 4.02
N GLY A 41 -18.06 4.86 3.00
CA GLY A 41 -18.14 6.01 2.10
C GLY A 41 -19.51 6.16 1.45
N PRO A 42 -20.09 5.10 0.83
CA PRO A 42 -21.43 5.17 0.26
C PRO A 42 -22.49 5.54 1.30
N LYS A 43 -22.41 4.96 2.50
CA LYS A 43 -23.37 5.25 3.59
C LYS A 43 -23.27 6.70 4.07
N ALA A 44 -22.05 7.20 4.26
CA ALA A 44 -21.80 8.60 4.57
C ALA A 44 -22.30 9.50 3.43
N GLY A 45 -22.11 9.11 2.18
CA GLY A 45 -22.62 9.82 1.01
C GLY A 45 -24.14 9.96 0.99
N GLN A 46 -24.86 8.85 1.26
CA GLN A 46 -26.32 8.83 1.36
C GLN A 46 -26.82 9.73 2.49
N ASP A 47 -26.19 9.65 3.67
CA ASP A 47 -26.63 10.40 4.85
C ASP A 47 -26.35 11.90 4.74
N ILE A 48 -25.14 12.25 4.29
CA ILE A 48 -24.67 13.64 4.25
C ILE A 48 -25.26 14.42 3.07
N TYR A 49 -25.44 13.75 1.92
CA TYR A 49 -25.75 14.40 0.64
C TYR A 49 -27.00 13.87 -0.06
N HIS A 50 -27.73 12.92 0.54
CA HIS A 50 -28.94 12.31 -0.03
C HIS A 50 -28.73 11.70 -1.43
N MET A 51 -27.55 11.11 -1.66
CA MET A 51 -27.23 10.45 -2.92
C MET A 51 -28.12 9.22 -3.17
N ALA A 52 -28.82 9.18 -4.30
CA ALA A 52 -29.67 8.05 -4.67
C ALA A 52 -28.87 6.78 -5.06
N SER A 53 -27.65 6.92 -5.57
CA SER A 53 -26.80 5.81 -6.03
C SER A 53 -25.37 5.97 -5.54
N ALA A 54 -25.21 6.14 -4.22
CA ALA A 54 -23.92 6.42 -3.61
C ALA A 54 -22.87 5.34 -3.89
N ASP A 55 -23.24 4.06 -3.85
CA ASP A 55 -22.31 2.95 -4.11
C ASP A 55 -21.71 3.03 -5.53
N LEU A 56 -22.55 3.30 -6.53
CA LEU A 56 -22.12 3.43 -7.92
C LEU A 56 -21.23 4.67 -8.11
N MET A 57 -21.56 5.79 -7.47
CA MET A 57 -20.80 7.02 -7.57
C MET A 57 -19.42 6.88 -6.89
N PHE A 58 -19.39 6.41 -5.64
CA PHE A 58 -18.13 6.18 -4.92
C PHE A 58 -17.27 5.16 -5.65
N GLY A 59 -17.83 3.98 -5.99
CA GLY A 59 -17.09 2.96 -6.73
C GLY A 59 -16.60 3.45 -8.09
N GLY A 60 -17.42 4.23 -8.82
CA GLY A 60 -17.02 4.83 -10.09
C GLY A 60 -15.87 5.82 -9.96
N ILE A 61 -15.91 6.72 -8.97
CA ILE A 61 -14.81 7.64 -8.67
C ILE A 61 -13.55 6.83 -8.31
N THR A 62 -13.67 5.84 -7.43
CA THR A 62 -12.55 5.03 -6.98
C THR A 62 -11.90 4.23 -8.09
N ILE A 63 -12.67 3.65 -9.03
CA ILE A 63 -12.09 2.93 -10.18
C ILE A 63 -11.29 3.90 -11.06
N VAL A 64 -11.88 5.03 -11.43
CA VAL A 64 -11.23 6.03 -12.29
C VAL A 64 -9.99 6.58 -11.62
N CYS A 65 -10.11 7.06 -10.38
CA CYS A 65 -9.00 7.63 -9.62
C CYS A 65 -7.93 6.59 -9.31
N GLY A 66 -8.32 5.34 -9.03
CA GLY A 66 -7.42 4.23 -8.78
C GLY A 66 -6.52 3.93 -9.97
N ILE A 67 -7.10 3.81 -11.17
CA ILE A 67 -6.35 3.55 -12.40
C ILE A 67 -5.43 4.74 -12.72
N PHE A 68 -6.00 5.94 -12.87
CA PHE A 68 -5.23 7.10 -13.32
C PHE A 68 -4.24 7.60 -12.26
N GLY A 69 -4.61 7.54 -10.99
CA GLY A 69 -3.75 7.93 -9.88
C GLY A 69 -2.53 7.02 -9.80
N THR A 70 -2.73 5.69 -9.77
CA THR A 70 -1.62 4.73 -9.70
C THR A 70 -0.63 4.90 -10.85
N LEU A 71 -1.13 5.05 -12.09
CA LEU A 71 -0.30 5.28 -13.26
C LEU A 71 0.44 6.62 -13.19
N ALA A 72 -0.25 7.69 -12.79
CA ALA A 72 0.36 9.01 -12.62
C ALA A 72 1.46 8.99 -11.57
N GLY A 73 1.25 8.30 -10.44
CA GLY A 73 2.25 8.13 -9.39
C GLY A 73 3.53 7.48 -9.89
N GLY A 74 3.41 6.39 -10.66
CA GLY A 74 4.57 5.72 -11.27
C GLY A 74 5.28 6.62 -12.28
N PHE A 75 4.53 7.23 -13.20
CA PHE A 75 5.08 8.11 -14.21
C PHE A 75 5.78 9.35 -13.61
N ILE A 76 5.20 9.95 -12.57
CA ILE A 76 5.82 11.09 -11.87
C ILE A 76 7.11 10.64 -11.21
N LEU A 77 7.12 9.48 -10.53
CA LEU A 77 8.32 8.95 -9.89
C LEU A 77 9.45 8.74 -10.91
N ASP A 78 9.15 8.14 -12.05
CA ASP A 78 10.12 7.93 -13.13
C ASP A 78 10.65 9.26 -13.68
N LYS A 79 9.80 10.29 -13.76
CA LYS A 79 10.17 11.62 -14.26
C LYS A 79 11.04 12.42 -13.29
N ILE A 80 10.91 12.20 -11.98
CA ILE A 80 11.69 12.90 -10.95
C ILE A 80 12.92 12.12 -10.51
N ASP A 81 13.34 11.12 -11.29
CA ASP A 81 14.32 10.09 -10.96
C ASP A 81 13.85 9.17 -9.81
N SER A 82 13.60 7.91 -10.17
CA SER A 82 13.15 6.84 -9.27
C SER A 82 14.23 6.51 -8.25
N THR A 83 14.19 7.22 -7.13
CA THR A 83 15.02 7.01 -5.93
C THR A 83 14.13 6.87 -4.70
N ILE A 84 14.61 6.20 -3.65
CA ILE A 84 13.84 6.04 -2.39
C ILE A 84 13.48 7.41 -1.78
N SER A 85 14.39 8.40 -1.81
CA SER A 85 14.11 9.74 -1.30
C SER A 85 13.00 10.43 -2.09
N ASN A 86 13.03 10.35 -3.42
CA ASN A 86 12.01 10.97 -4.26
C ASN A 86 10.66 10.24 -4.15
N ALA A 87 10.68 8.92 -3.97
CA ALA A 87 9.47 8.14 -3.67
C ALA A 87 8.83 8.63 -2.36
N PHE A 88 9.61 8.82 -1.27
CA PHE A 88 9.06 9.39 -0.03
C PHE A 88 8.54 10.82 -0.18
N LYS A 89 9.22 11.68 -0.95
CA LYS A 89 8.74 13.04 -1.23
C LYS A 89 7.39 13.01 -1.96
N LEU A 90 7.26 12.14 -2.95
CA LEU A 90 6.02 11.96 -3.71
C LEU A 90 4.91 11.39 -2.82
N LEU A 91 5.19 10.34 -2.04
CA LEU A 91 4.26 9.78 -1.06
C LEU A 91 3.75 10.84 -0.08
N SER A 92 4.67 11.60 0.52
CA SER A 92 4.35 12.65 1.48
C SER A 92 3.50 13.77 0.85
N GLY A 93 3.95 14.31 -0.28
CA GLY A 93 3.24 15.41 -0.97
C GLY A 93 1.87 15.01 -1.49
N ALA A 94 1.76 13.86 -2.15
CA ALA A 94 0.51 13.35 -2.69
C ALA A 94 -0.51 13.06 -1.57
N THR A 95 -0.06 12.45 -0.47
CA THR A 95 -0.94 12.12 0.66
C THR A 95 -1.39 13.36 1.42
N PHE A 96 -0.50 14.33 1.63
CA PHE A 96 -0.86 15.58 2.31
C PHE A 96 -1.90 16.36 1.51
N LEU A 97 -1.65 16.53 0.21
CA LEU A 97 -2.59 17.24 -0.67
C LEU A 97 -3.89 16.44 -0.83
N GLY A 98 -3.80 15.13 -1.00
CA GLY A 98 -4.94 14.22 -1.05
C GLY A 98 -5.80 14.31 0.21
N ALA A 99 -5.19 14.34 1.39
CA ALA A 99 -5.87 14.53 2.66
C ALA A 99 -6.61 15.87 2.72
N ILE A 100 -5.98 16.98 2.28
CA ILE A 100 -6.63 18.30 2.21
C ILE A 100 -7.87 18.25 1.31
N PHE A 101 -7.76 17.65 0.12
CA PHE A 101 -8.87 17.57 -0.82
C PHE A 101 -10.00 16.66 -0.34
N CYS A 102 -9.68 15.47 0.19
CA CYS A 102 -10.68 14.57 0.77
C CYS A 102 -11.36 15.19 1.99
N PHE A 103 -10.61 15.83 2.88
CA PHE A 103 -11.17 16.48 4.07
C PHE A 103 -12.06 17.65 3.65
N GLY A 104 -11.58 18.48 2.72
CA GLY A 104 -12.33 19.57 2.11
C GLY A 104 -13.63 19.09 1.46
N ALA A 105 -13.62 17.93 0.79
CA ALA A 105 -14.82 17.34 0.19
C ALA A 105 -15.94 17.16 1.23
N PHE A 106 -15.62 16.56 2.39
CA PHE A 106 -16.56 16.36 3.50
C PHE A 106 -16.93 17.65 4.24
N CYS A 107 -16.26 18.79 3.99
CA CYS A 107 -16.69 20.10 4.48
C CYS A 107 -17.80 20.73 3.61
N PHE A 108 -17.89 20.37 2.33
CA PHE A 108 -18.96 20.88 1.46
C PHE A 108 -20.32 20.29 1.83
N LYS A 109 -21.37 21.10 1.73
CA LYS A 109 -22.77 20.67 1.92
C LYS A 109 -23.42 20.13 0.64
N SER A 110 -22.83 20.43 -0.51
CA SER A 110 -23.39 20.14 -1.83
C SER A 110 -22.56 19.09 -2.56
N LEU A 111 -23.23 18.22 -3.33
CA LEU A 111 -22.59 17.25 -4.22
C LEU A 111 -21.68 17.91 -5.26
N TYR A 112 -22.05 19.09 -5.74
CA TYR A 112 -21.25 19.84 -6.71
C TYR A 112 -19.88 20.25 -6.16
N GLY A 113 -19.75 20.40 -4.84
CA GLY A 113 -18.47 20.62 -4.17
C GLY A 113 -17.78 19.31 -3.77
N PHE A 114 -18.54 18.37 -3.22
CA PHE A 114 -18.02 17.08 -2.76
C PHE A 114 -17.34 16.30 -3.87
N ILE A 115 -18.02 16.07 -5.00
CA ILE A 115 -17.53 15.18 -6.06
C ILE A 115 -16.16 15.62 -6.62
N PRO A 116 -15.98 16.85 -7.13
CA PRO A 116 -14.69 17.24 -7.70
C PRO A 116 -13.55 17.25 -6.67
N PHE A 117 -13.81 17.70 -5.44
CA PHE A 117 -12.79 17.68 -4.39
C PHE A 117 -12.42 16.25 -3.99
N PHE A 118 -13.42 15.38 -3.82
CA PHE A 118 -13.19 13.99 -3.48
C PHE A 118 -12.45 13.25 -4.59
N SER A 119 -12.83 13.46 -5.86
CA SER A 119 -12.12 12.88 -7.02
C SER A 119 -10.65 13.32 -7.09
N VAL A 120 -10.35 14.62 -6.89
CA VAL A 120 -8.97 15.10 -6.86
C VAL A 120 -8.20 14.50 -5.67
N GLY A 121 -8.86 14.44 -4.50
CA GLY A 121 -8.31 13.79 -3.32
C GLY A 121 -7.97 12.33 -3.56
N GLU A 122 -8.90 11.54 -4.09
CA GLU A 122 -8.69 10.13 -4.40
C GLU A 122 -7.60 9.95 -5.47
N LEU A 123 -7.56 10.77 -6.53
CA LEU A 123 -6.50 10.71 -7.53
C LEU A 123 -5.10 10.85 -6.91
N LEU A 124 -4.95 11.82 -5.99
CA LEU A 124 -3.69 12.07 -5.30
C LEU A 124 -3.35 10.95 -4.31
N VAL A 125 -4.35 10.45 -3.58
CA VAL A 125 -4.18 9.33 -2.66
C VAL A 125 -3.77 8.07 -3.44
N PHE A 126 -4.42 7.74 -4.56
CA PHE A 126 -4.00 6.59 -5.39
C PHE A 126 -2.67 6.78 -6.12
N ALA A 127 -2.15 8.02 -6.25
CA ALA A 127 -0.80 8.24 -6.77
C ALA A 127 0.32 7.69 -5.86
N THR A 128 0.01 7.28 -4.63
CA THR A 128 0.98 6.67 -3.73
C THR A 128 1.28 5.21 -4.06
N GLN A 129 0.45 4.55 -4.87
CA GLN A 129 0.48 3.10 -5.04
C GLN A 129 1.76 2.57 -5.72
N ALA A 130 2.27 3.26 -6.74
CA ALA A 130 3.53 2.86 -7.35
C ALA A 130 4.74 3.19 -6.44
N PRO A 131 4.87 4.42 -5.89
CA PRO A 131 5.98 4.76 -5.00
C PRO A 131 6.10 3.91 -3.73
N VAL A 132 4.99 3.54 -3.09
CA VAL A 132 5.04 2.71 -1.86
C VAL A 132 5.63 1.32 -2.15
N ASN A 133 5.26 0.72 -3.29
CA ASN A 133 5.77 -0.58 -3.74
C ASN A 133 7.22 -0.49 -4.20
N TYR A 134 7.59 0.60 -4.88
CA TYR A 134 8.98 0.89 -5.23
C TYR A 134 9.87 0.86 -3.98
N ILE A 135 9.49 1.54 -2.90
CA ILE A 135 10.28 1.54 -1.66
C ILE A 135 10.37 0.14 -1.05
N CYS A 136 9.29 -0.64 -1.03
CA CYS A 136 9.31 -2.02 -0.53
C CYS A 136 10.32 -2.92 -1.28
N LEU A 137 10.52 -2.69 -2.58
CA LEU A 137 11.44 -3.48 -3.40
C LEU A 137 12.89 -2.98 -3.35
N HIS A 138 13.09 -1.66 -3.31
CA HIS A 138 14.41 -1.03 -3.41
C HIS A 138 15.12 -0.90 -2.05
N SER A 139 14.39 -0.91 -0.94
CA SER A 139 14.99 -0.77 0.40
C SER A 139 15.57 -2.07 0.98
N VAL A 140 15.25 -3.22 0.38
CA VAL A 140 15.63 -4.54 0.89
C VAL A 140 16.52 -5.30 -0.08
N LYS A 141 17.28 -6.28 0.45
CA LYS A 141 18.08 -7.18 -0.38
C LYS A 141 17.22 -7.96 -1.39
N PRO A 142 17.77 -8.35 -2.56
CA PRO A 142 17.05 -9.10 -3.57
C PRO A 142 16.31 -10.35 -3.06
N SER A 143 16.95 -11.11 -2.15
CA SER A 143 16.36 -12.31 -1.54
C SER A 143 15.13 -12.04 -0.67
N LEU A 144 15.02 -10.83 -0.11
CA LEU A 144 13.94 -10.42 0.80
C LEU A 144 12.77 -9.74 0.08
N ARG A 145 12.86 -9.43 -1.22
CA ARG A 145 11.80 -8.72 -1.95
C ARG A 145 10.43 -9.41 -1.90
N PRO A 146 10.32 -10.73 -2.13
CA PRO A 146 9.03 -11.41 -2.02
C PRO A 146 8.45 -11.30 -0.60
N LEU A 147 9.30 -11.46 0.41
CA LEU A 147 8.91 -11.36 1.81
C LEU A 147 8.47 -9.93 2.17
N SER A 148 9.22 -8.92 1.71
CA SER A 148 8.90 -7.50 1.89
C SER A 148 7.49 -7.16 1.40
N MET A 149 7.16 -7.57 0.17
CA MET A 149 5.84 -7.35 -0.44
C MET A 149 4.72 -8.15 0.24
N ALA A 150 5.00 -9.41 0.60
CA ALA A 150 4.03 -10.24 1.31
C ALA A 150 3.72 -9.64 2.69
N MET A 151 4.75 -9.24 3.44
CA MET A 151 4.59 -8.69 4.77
C MET A 151 4.02 -7.28 4.78
N SER A 152 4.27 -6.45 3.75
CA SER A 152 3.56 -5.18 3.63
C SER A 152 2.07 -5.40 3.42
N THR A 153 1.71 -6.36 2.57
CA THR A 153 0.31 -6.75 2.31
C THR A 153 -0.37 -7.30 3.56
N VAL A 154 0.27 -8.23 4.27
CA VAL A 154 -0.25 -8.77 5.53
C VAL A 154 -0.43 -7.66 6.58
N SER A 155 0.53 -6.73 6.67
CA SER A 155 0.47 -5.64 7.64
C SER A 155 -0.69 -4.68 7.38
N ILE A 156 -0.93 -4.28 6.13
CA ILE A 156 -2.06 -3.40 5.80
C ILE A 156 -3.41 -4.09 6.01
N HIS A 157 -3.49 -5.41 5.85
CA HIS A 157 -4.72 -6.14 6.13
C HIS A 157 -4.99 -6.25 7.62
N ILE A 158 -4.00 -6.68 8.40
CA ILE A 158 -4.18 -6.91 9.85
C ILE A 158 -4.39 -5.58 10.60
N LEU A 159 -3.70 -4.51 10.19
CA LEU A 159 -3.64 -3.26 10.94
C LEU A 159 -4.36 -2.08 10.26
N GLY A 160 -4.64 -2.19 8.95
CA GLY A 160 -5.22 -1.12 8.15
C GLY A 160 -6.69 -1.38 7.84
N ASP A 161 -6.98 -1.94 6.67
CA ASP A 161 -8.32 -1.94 6.06
C ASP A 161 -9.34 -2.88 6.75
N VAL A 162 -8.95 -4.07 7.19
CA VAL A 162 -9.84 -5.01 7.89
C VAL A 162 -10.32 -4.45 9.23
N PRO A 163 -9.44 -3.96 10.14
CA PRO A 163 -9.92 -3.42 11.42
C PRO A 163 -10.56 -2.04 11.28
N SER A 164 -10.32 -1.28 10.20
CA SER A 164 -10.83 0.10 10.11
C SER A 164 -12.34 0.17 10.06
N SER A 165 -13.00 -0.70 9.28
CA SER A 165 -14.46 -0.71 9.14
C SER A 165 -15.20 -0.91 10.48
N PRO A 166 -14.91 -1.95 11.29
CA PRO A 166 -15.55 -2.10 12.60
C PRO A 166 -15.19 -0.98 13.59
N ILE A 167 -13.96 -0.46 13.57
CA ILE A 167 -13.55 0.65 14.44
C ILE A 167 -14.33 1.93 14.10
N VAL A 168 -14.43 2.27 12.80
CA VAL A 168 -15.19 3.44 12.34
C VAL A 168 -16.68 3.27 12.61
N GLY A 169 -17.22 2.07 12.44
CA GLY A 169 -18.61 1.76 12.82
C GLY A 169 -18.86 2.01 14.31
N PHE A 170 -17.98 1.52 15.19
CA PHE A 170 -18.07 1.77 16.63
C PHE A 170 -17.99 3.27 16.97
N ILE A 171 -17.10 4.02 16.31
CA ILE A 171 -17.00 5.48 16.49
C ILE A 171 -18.30 6.15 16.04
N GLN A 172 -18.85 5.74 14.89
CA GLN A 172 -20.11 6.29 14.38
C GLN A 172 -21.29 6.02 15.31
N ASP A 173 -21.34 4.85 15.94
CA ASP A 173 -22.36 4.49 16.93
C ASP A 173 -22.30 5.36 18.20
N LYS A 174 -21.22 6.12 18.40
CA LYS A 174 -21.11 7.10 19.50
C LYS A 174 -21.36 8.53 19.04
N ILE A 175 -20.89 8.87 17.85
CA ILE A 175 -20.93 10.24 17.32
C ILE A 175 -22.30 10.55 16.67
N HIS A 176 -22.93 9.55 16.05
CA HIS A 176 -24.20 9.67 15.32
C HIS A 176 -24.21 10.79 14.27
N ASN A 177 -23.06 11.07 13.66
CA ASN A 177 -22.92 12.11 12.63
C ASN A 177 -21.87 11.68 11.61
N TRP A 178 -22.34 11.28 10.43
CA TRP A 178 -21.48 10.77 9.37
C TRP A 178 -20.47 11.80 8.87
N ARG A 179 -20.79 13.10 8.91
CA ARG A 179 -19.85 14.15 8.49
C ARG A 179 -18.67 14.23 9.45
N THR A 180 -18.94 14.27 10.75
CA THR A 180 -17.88 14.29 11.77
C THR A 180 -17.05 13.01 11.72
N THR A 181 -17.69 11.84 11.61
CA THR A 181 -16.99 10.56 11.49
C THR A 181 -16.11 10.48 10.25
N ALA A 182 -16.61 10.93 9.09
CA ALA A 182 -15.82 10.99 7.87
C ALA A 182 -14.61 11.92 8.01
N LEU A 183 -14.77 13.12 8.57
CA LEU A 183 -13.66 14.05 8.80
C LEU A 183 -12.60 13.49 9.77
N LEU A 184 -13.02 12.82 10.84
CA LEU A 184 -12.12 12.14 11.76
C LEU A 184 -11.35 11.00 11.07
N LEU A 185 -12.05 10.20 10.27
CA LEU A 185 -11.45 9.15 9.46
C LEU A 185 -10.42 9.72 8.48
N THR A 186 -10.79 10.75 7.70
CA THR A 186 -9.88 11.39 6.74
C THR A 186 -8.62 11.94 7.41
N SER A 187 -8.75 12.46 8.63
CA SER A 187 -7.62 13.03 9.38
C SER A 187 -6.53 12.01 9.70
N ILE A 188 -6.84 10.70 9.67
CA ILE A 188 -5.85 9.62 9.85
C ILE A 188 -4.80 9.62 8.73
N LEU A 189 -5.10 10.17 7.54
CA LEU A 189 -4.12 10.36 6.46
C LEU A 189 -2.94 11.27 6.88
N ILE A 190 -3.13 12.12 7.90
CA ILE A 190 -2.03 12.90 8.47
C ILE A 190 -0.96 11.97 9.06
N GLY A 191 -1.35 10.83 9.65
CA GLY A 191 -0.42 9.80 10.12
C GLY A 191 0.43 9.22 8.98
N ALA A 192 -0.20 8.89 7.86
CA ALA A 192 0.50 8.43 6.66
C ALA A 192 1.48 9.49 6.13
N PHE A 193 1.03 10.75 6.04
CA PHE A 193 1.88 11.89 5.67
C PHE A 193 3.10 12.01 6.60
N VAL A 194 2.90 11.96 7.92
CA VAL A 194 3.98 12.09 8.90
C VAL A 194 4.99 10.96 8.74
N CYS A 195 4.54 9.70 8.62
CA CYS A 195 5.43 8.57 8.39
C CYS A 195 6.27 8.75 7.12
N TRP A 196 5.63 9.06 5.99
CA TRP A 196 6.35 9.22 4.72
C TRP A 196 7.22 10.48 4.67
N PHE A 197 6.82 11.55 5.35
CA PHE A 197 7.64 12.75 5.52
C PHE A 197 8.91 12.45 6.32
N CYS A 198 8.80 11.71 7.42
CA CYS A 198 9.97 11.24 8.18
C CYS A 198 10.88 10.35 7.32
N GLY A 199 10.30 9.54 6.43
CA GLY A 199 11.03 8.70 5.48
C GLY A 199 11.99 9.47 4.55
N ILE A 200 11.68 10.73 4.23
CA ILE A 200 12.55 11.60 3.39
C ILE A 200 13.94 11.77 4.02
N PHE A 201 14.01 11.77 5.36
CA PHE A 201 15.24 12.03 6.11
C PHE A 201 15.98 10.76 6.54
N LEU A 202 15.45 9.57 6.22
CA LEU A 202 16.13 8.32 6.50
C LEU A 202 17.29 8.11 5.52
N HIS A 203 18.42 7.63 6.04
CA HIS A 203 19.50 7.16 5.19
C HIS A 203 19.03 5.91 4.42
N SER A 204 18.73 6.09 3.15
CA SER A 204 18.30 5.01 2.25
C SER A 204 19.44 4.53 1.38
N VAL A 205 19.65 3.21 1.33
CA VAL A 205 20.51 2.57 0.34
C VAL A 205 19.59 1.90 -0.67
N ASP A 206 19.77 2.19 -1.96
CA ASP A 206 19.10 1.44 -3.01
C ASP A 206 19.80 0.09 -3.18
N ARG A 207 19.10 -0.98 -2.78
CA ARG A 207 19.59 -2.37 -2.82
C ARG A 207 19.04 -3.14 -4.01
N PHE A 208 18.40 -2.46 -4.97
CA PHE A 208 17.74 -3.14 -6.08
C PHE A 208 18.71 -3.84 -7.04
N ASN A 209 19.92 -3.30 -7.19
CA ASN A 209 20.95 -3.85 -8.07
C ASN A 209 22.01 -4.67 -7.33
N GLU A 210 21.84 -4.96 -6.03
CA GLU A 210 22.75 -5.86 -5.31
C GLU A 210 22.69 -7.28 -5.90
N GLU A 211 23.83 -7.96 -6.02
CA GLU A 211 23.85 -9.37 -6.41
C GLU A 211 23.27 -10.23 -5.28
N SER A 212 22.38 -11.16 -5.61
CA SER A 212 21.89 -12.10 -4.62
C SER A 212 23.01 -13.06 -4.22
N GLU A 213 23.38 -13.09 -2.92
CA GLU A 213 24.41 -13.99 -2.35
C GLU A 213 24.19 -15.49 -2.69
N HIS A 214 23.02 -15.88 -3.20
CA HIS A 214 22.65 -17.26 -3.57
C HIS A 214 22.22 -17.41 -5.05
N GLY A 215 22.61 -16.51 -5.95
CA GLY A 215 22.08 -16.45 -7.32
C GLY A 215 23.07 -16.77 -8.41
N VAL A 216 23.16 -18.05 -8.75
CA VAL A 216 23.28 -18.50 -10.14
C VAL A 216 22.37 -17.63 -11.05
N PRO A 217 22.88 -17.03 -12.14
CA PRO A 217 22.13 -16.16 -13.05
C PRO A 217 20.76 -16.72 -13.44
N ALA A 218 19.77 -15.84 -13.65
CA ALA A 218 18.41 -16.24 -14.05
C ALA A 218 18.37 -17.16 -15.29
N THR A 219 19.37 -17.04 -16.18
CA THR A 219 19.59 -17.89 -17.35
C THR A 219 20.00 -19.33 -17.02
N GLU A 220 20.69 -19.57 -15.90
CA GLU A 220 21.02 -20.92 -15.44
C GLU A 220 19.86 -21.53 -14.65
N ARG A 221 19.06 -20.72 -13.95
CA ARG A 221 17.88 -21.20 -13.20
C ARG A 221 16.78 -21.74 -14.13
N SER A 222 16.63 -21.24 -15.36
CA SER A 222 15.73 -21.80 -16.37
C SER A 222 16.21 -23.11 -16.99
N ASN A 223 17.51 -23.43 -16.86
CA ASN A 223 18.13 -24.62 -17.42
C ASN A 223 18.22 -25.79 -16.42
N LEU A 224 17.90 -25.55 -15.14
CA LEU A 224 17.81 -26.60 -14.14
C LEU A 224 16.51 -27.38 -14.36
N ARG A 225 16.64 -28.57 -14.98
CA ARG A 225 15.56 -29.57 -14.99
C ARG A 225 15.16 -29.88 -13.54
N PRO A 226 13.86 -30.02 -13.23
CA PRO A 226 13.44 -30.53 -11.94
C PRO A 226 14.03 -31.93 -11.74
N LEU A 227 14.77 -32.13 -10.66
CA LEU A 227 15.21 -33.46 -10.21
C LEU A 227 13.97 -34.25 -9.79
N LEU A 228 13.42 -35.02 -10.73
CA LEU A 228 12.47 -36.09 -10.47
C LEU A 228 13.00 -37.36 -11.15
N ASP A 229 13.02 -38.44 -10.37
CA ASP A 229 13.45 -39.82 -10.65
C ASP A 229 14.96 -40.14 -10.61
N ASP A 230 15.52 -40.14 -9.39
CA ASP A 230 16.39 -41.22 -8.95
C ASP A 230 15.49 -42.38 -8.49
N GLY A 231 15.34 -43.44 -9.29
CA GLY A 231 14.62 -44.63 -8.85
C GLY A 231 14.04 -45.55 -9.92
N ASN A 232 14.88 -46.14 -10.78
CA ASN A 232 14.77 -47.55 -11.21
C ASN A 232 15.78 -47.87 -12.31
N ASP A 233 17.01 -48.21 -11.92
CA ASP A 233 18.00 -48.87 -12.78
C ASP A 233 18.66 -50.04 -12.04
N GLU A 234 17.86 -50.87 -11.35
CA GLU A 234 18.30 -52.19 -10.89
C GLU A 234 17.15 -53.20 -10.96
N ALA A 235 16.93 -53.80 -12.13
CA ALA A 235 16.60 -55.22 -12.26
C ALA A 235 16.43 -55.64 -13.74
N ARG A 236 17.20 -56.67 -14.12
CA ARG A 236 17.07 -57.54 -15.31
C ARG A 236 17.86 -57.15 -16.56
N THR A 237 19.16 -57.41 -16.49
CA THR A 237 19.81 -58.22 -17.54
C THR A 237 20.57 -59.40 -16.91
N SER A 238 20.51 -60.56 -17.57
CA SER A 238 21.20 -61.85 -17.30
C SER A 238 20.55 -62.87 -16.33
N GLN A 239 19.53 -63.59 -16.80
CA GLN A 239 19.57 -65.03 -17.18
C GLN A 239 18.16 -65.53 -17.57
#